data_AF-A0A9E4ADE3-F1
#
_entry.id   AF-A0A9E4ADE3-F1
#
_cell.length_a   1.000
_cell.length_b   1.000
_cell.length_c   1.000
_cell.angle_alpha   90.00
_cell.angle_beta   90.00
_cell.angle_gamma   90.00
#
_symmetry.space_group_name_H-M   'P 1'
#
loop_
_entity.id
_entity.type
_entity.pdbx_description
1 polymer ?
#
loop_
_entity_poly.entity_id
_entity_poly.type
_entity_poly.pdbx_seq_one_letter_code
_entity_poly.pdbx_strand_id
1 'polypeptide(L)'
;MMKLILTTCVLLPFATGLHAAPVKKLQISIDNQPVTFASSPIFKNGSWLVPLESFCKQLGLKVEFPDGGEMAVICGVGESDLCVPLQFGESAFNIDGVTYAKIKSITEQFGFEIYKVSETELEVVRPEQLAPKFTLPDLDGTPRRLQDFRGKKTLLYIWGSW
;
A
#
# COMPACT_ATOMS: atom_id res chain seq x y z
N MET A 1 -28.94 69.48 -33.54
CA MET A 1 -29.44 68.09 -33.49
C MET A 1 -28.43 67.26 -32.71
N MET A 2 -28.81 66.82 -31.52
CA MET A 2 -27.95 66.25 -30.48
C MET A 2 -27.91 64.71 -30.63
N LYS A 3 -26.74 64.14 -30.91
CA LYS A 3 -26.53 62.67 -30.97
C LYS A 3 -26.14 62.17 -29.58
N LEU A 4 -27.05 61.43 -28.95
CA LEU A 4 -26.81 60.62 -27.76
C LEU A 4 -25.84 59.48 -28.11
N ILE A 5 -24.72 59.35 -27.38
CA ILE A 5 -23.83 58.20 -27.46
C ILE A 5 -24.17 57.31 -26.25
N LEU A 6 -24.73 56.13 -26.54
CA LEU A 6 -25.12 55.12 -25.57
C LEU A 6 -23.90 54.25 -25.23
N THR A 7 -23.24 54.51 -24.11
CA THR A 7 -22.10 53.71 -23.62
C THR A 7 -22.62 52.48 -22.89
N THR A 8 -22.56 51.32 -23.55
CA THR A 8 -22.85 50.00 -22.97
C THR A 8 -21.70 49.56 -22.07
N CYS A 9 -21.93 49.52 -20.76
CA CYS A 9 -21.01 49.01 -19.76
C CYS A 9 -21.07 47.47 -19.76
N VAL A 10 -20.04 46.81 -20.27
CA VAL A 10 -19.91 45.34 -20.26
C VAL A 10 -19.43 44.92 -18.87
N LEU A 11 -20.33 44.37 -18.06
CA LEU A 11 -20.00 43.69 -16.81
C LEU A 11 -19.53 42.28 -17.13
N LEU A 12 -18.22 42.03 -17.06
CA LEU A 12 -17.66 40.67 -17.09
C LEU A 12 -17.88 40.01 -15.73
N PRO A 13 -18.57 38.87 -15.63
CA PRO A 13 -18.65 38.12 -14.39
C PRO A 13 -17.31 37.45 -14.13
N PHE A 14 -16.66 37.79 -13.01
CA PHE A 14 -15.59 37.00 -12.43
C PHE A 14 -16.20 35.68 -11.94
N ALA A 15 -16.12 34.64 -12.77
CA ALA A 15 -16.36 33.28 -12.31
C ALA A 15 -15.18 32.87 -11.42
N THR A 16 -15.35 33.01 -10.11
CA THR A 16 -14.50 32.33 -9.12
C THR A 16 -14.77 30.84 -9.22
N GLY A 17 -14.06 30.16 -10.11
CA GLY A 17 -14.03 28.71 -10.14
C GLY A 17 -13.48 28.20 -8.81
N LEU A 18 -14.33 27.62 -7.96
CA LEU A 18 -13.90 26.73 -6.90
C LEU A 18 -13.17 25.56 -7.57
N HIS A 19 -11.84 25.61 -7.61
CA HIS A 19 -11.04 24.42 -7.89
C HIS A 19 -11.18 23.53 -6.66
N ALA A 20 -12.03 22.50 -6.75
CA ALA A 20 -12.00 21.40 -5.80
C ALA A 20 -10.57 20.84 -5.79
N ALA A 21 -9.94 20.79 -4.61
CA ALA A 21 -8.65 20.14 -4.47
C ALA A 21 -8.76 18.70 -5.01
N PRO A 22 -7.76 18.21 -5.75
CA PRO A 22 -7.82 16.87 -6.31
C PRO A 22 -7.99 15.86 -5.18
N VAL A 23 -9.09 15.11 -5.20
CA VAL A 23 -9.33 14.00 -4.26
C VAL A 23 -8.20 12.99 -4.49
N LYS A 24 -7.33 12.81 -3.50
CA LYS A 24 -6.27 11.81 -3.57
C LYS A 24 -6.90 10.43 -3.78
N LYS A 25 -6.67 9.87 -4.97
CA LYS A 25 -7.14 8.53 -5.33
C LYS A 25 -6.40 7.49 -4.49
N LEU A 26 -7.14 6.53 -3.93
CA LEU A 26 -6.58 5.37 -3.25
C LEU A 26 -5.67 4.59 -4.21
N GLN A 27 -4.40 4.43 -3.84
CA GLN A 27 -3.38 3.71 -4.59
C GLN A 27 -2.91 2.52 -3.77
N ILE A 28 -3.21 1.32 -4.25
CA ILE A 28 -2.75 0.09 -3.63
C ILE A 28 -1.96 -0.69 -4.65
N SER A 29 -0.76 -1.13 -4.26
CA SER A 29 0.15 -1.86 -5.13
C SER A 29 0.86 -3.00 -4.41
N ILE A 30 1.16 -4.03 -5.19
CA ILE A 30 2.01 -5.16 -4.79
C ILE A 30 3.15 -5.23 -5.81
N ASP A 31 4.39 -5.14 -5.33
CA ASP A 31 5.60 -5.01 -6.17
C ASP A 31 5.51 -3.91 -7.22
N ASN A 32 5.03 -2.74 -6.80
CA ASN A 32 4.82 -1.58 -7.67
C ASN A 32 3.83 -1.84 -8.83
N GLN A 33 3.07 -2.94 -8.81
CA GLN A 33 1.94 -3.19 -9.70
C GLN A 33 0.63 -2.81 -8.99
N PRO A 34 -0.21 -1.94 -9.59
CA PRO A 34 -1.48 -1.57 -8.99
C PRO A 34 -2.40 -2.79 -8.94
N VAL A 35 -3.06 -3.00 -7.79
CA VAL A 35 -3.98 -4.12 -7.60
C VAL A 35 -5.38 -3.62 -7.32
N THR A 36 -6.36 -4.39 -7.77
CA THR A 36 -7.78 -4.17 -7.48
C THR A 36 -8.30 -5.27 -6.57
N PHE A 37 -9.21 -4.90 -5.70
CA PHE A 37 -9.90 -5.80 -4.78
C PHE A 37 -11.39 -5.78 -5.09
N ALA A 38 -12.07 -6.91 -4.86
CA ALA A 38 -13.52 -6.96 -4.98
C ALA A 38 -14.21 -6.00 -3.99
N SER A 39 -13.64 -5.87 -2.79
CA SER A 39 -14.07 -4.93 -1.75
C SER A 39 -12.93 -3.97 -1.42
N SER A 40 -13.24 -2.69 -1.21
CA SER A 40 -12.20 -1.69 -0.89
C SER A 40 -11.58 -1.96 0.48
N PRO A 41 -10.24 -1.92 0.61
CA PRO A 41 -9.58 -1.92 1.90
C PRO A 41 -10.02 -0.73 2.76
N ILE A 42 -9.91 -0.88 4.08
CA ILE A 42 -10.37 0.10 5.06
C ILE A 42 -9.17 0.60 5.87
N PHE A 43 -8.93 1.91 5.88
CA PHE A 43 -7.94 2.50 6.77
C PHE A 43 -8.61 2.97 8.07
N LYS A 44 -8.19 2.41 9.22
CA LYS A 44 -8.73 2.76 10.53
C LYS A 44 -7.64 2.70 11.58
N ASN A 45 -7.59 3.72 12.45
CA ASN A 45 -6.65 3.79 13.58
C ASN A 45 -5.17 3.63 13.15
N GLY A 46 -4.79 4.21 12.01
CA GLY A 46 -3.41 4.13 11.51
C GLY A 46 -3.01 2.79 10.89
N SER A 47 -3.95 1.85 10.69
CA SER A 47 -3.72 0.56 10.07
C SER A 47 -4.71 0.29 8.95
N TRP A 48 -4.24 -0.41 7.92
CA TRP A 48 -5.10 -0.99 6.90
C TRP A 48 -5.70 -2.32 7.36
N LEU A 49 -6.99 -2.45 7.11
CA LEU A 49 -7.72 -3.70 7.04
C LEU A 49 -7.91 -4.04 5.55
N VAL A 50 -7.45 -5.21 5.14
CA VAL A 50 -7.53 -5.67 3.74
C VAL A 50 -8.54 -6.81 3.63
N PRO A 51 -9.32 -6.90 2.53
CA PRO A 51 -10.20 -8.04 2.27
C PRO A 51 -9.36 -9.29 2.12
N LEU A 52 -9.46 -10.19 3.09
CA LEU A 52 -8.50 -11.27 3.35
C LEU A 52 -8.27 -12.13 2.11
N GLU A 53 -9.33 -12.71 1.54
CA GLU A 53 -9.23 -13.59 0.38
C GLU A 53 -8.66 -12.89 -0.86
N SER A 54 -9.16 -11.70 -1.17
CA SER A 54 -8.67 -10.94 -2.33
C SER A 54 -7.20 -10.57 -2.18
N PHE A 55 -6.79 -10.15 -0.98
CA PHE A 55 -5.41 -9.76 -0.70
C PHE A 55 -4.46 -10.96 -0.70
N CYS A 56 -4.80 -12.05 0.00
CA CYS A 56 -4.02 -13.29 0.00
C CYS A 56 -3.85 -13.84 -1.41
N LYS A 57 -4.91 -13.83 -2.24
CA LYS A 57 -4.83 -14.26 -3.64
C LYS A 57 -3.80 -13.46 -4.45
N GLN A 58 -3.73 -12.14 -4.28
CA GLN A 58 -2.74 -11.31 -4.97
C GLN A 58 -1.31 -11.62 -4.54
N LEU A 59 -1.14 -12.06 -3.28
CA LEU A 59 0.15 -12.49 -2.73
C LEU A 59 0.48 -13.96 -3.03
N GLY A 60 -0.39 -14.68 -3.74
CA GLY A 60 -0.23 -16.11 -4.00
C GLY A 60 -0.41 -17.00 -2.76
N LEU A 61 -1.12 -16.52 -1.73
CA LEU A 61 -1.47 -17.26 -0.53
C LEU A 61 -2.87 -17.87 -0.67
N LYS A 62 -3.12 -18.96 0.06
CA LYS A 62 -4.44 -19.56 0.21
C LYS A 62 -5.06 -19.18 1.55
N VAL A 63 -6.39 -19.12 1.57
CA VAL A 63 -7.18 -18.87 2.77
C VAL A 63 -8.13 -20.05 2.96
N GLU A 64 -8.15 -20.60 4.16
CA GLU A 64 -9.07 -21.66 4.57
C GLU A 64 -9.83 -21.21 5.81
N PHE A 65 -11.06 -21.69 5.95
CA PHE A 65 -11.92 -21.42 7.10
C PHE A 65 -12.27 -22.78 7.74
N PRO A 66 -11.55 -23.17 8.81
CA PRO A 66 -11.83 -24.43 9.50
C PRO A 66 -13.24 -24.48 10.08
N ASP A 67 -13.76 -25.69 10.23
CA ASP A 67 -15.01 -25.95 10.93
C ASP A 67 -14.94 -25.39 12.36
N GLY A 68 -16.01 -24.70 12.78
CA GLY A 68 -16.05 -23.95 14.05
C GLY A 68 -15.98 -22.44 13.86
N GLY A 69 -15.45 -21.94 12.74
CA GLY A 69 -15.64 -20.55 12.29
C GLY A 69 -15.04 -19.47 13.19
N GLU A 70 -14.15 -19.80 14.12
CA GLU A 70 -13.52 -18.83 15.04
C GLU A 70 -12.29 -18.14 14.43
N MET A 71 -11.80 -18.66 13.30
CA MET A 71 -10.54 -18.25 12.69
C MET A 71 -10.54 -18.46 11.18
N ALA A 72 -9.66 -17.71 10.51
CA ALA A 72 -9.21 -18.02 9.16
C ALA A 72 -7.77 -18.54 9.23
N VAL A 73 -7.37 -19.42 8.31
CA VAL A 73 -6.00 -19.91 8.20
C VAL A 73 -5.44 -19.46 6.87
N ILE A 74 -4.31 -18.77 6.89
CA ILE A 74 -3.58 -18.38 5.68
C ILE A 74 -2.44 -19.36 5.48
N CYS A 75 -2.32 -19.95 4.30
CA CYS A 75 -1.22 -20.84 3.98
C CYS A 75 -0.40 -20.32 2.81
N GLY A 76 0.91 -20.52 2.88
CA GLY A 76 1.82 -20.39 1.75
C GLY A 76 1.46 -21.37 0.63
N VAL A 77 1.90 -21.06 -0.59
CA VAL A 77 1.76 -21.95 -1.75
C VAL A 77 3.14 -22.20 -2.33
N GLY A 78 3.46 -23.44 -2.71
CA GLY A 78 4.75 -23.82 -3.25
C GLY A 78 5.67 -24.38 -2.17
N GLU A 79 6.86 -23.81 -2.00
CA GLU A 79 7.91 -24.31 -1.09
C GLU A 79 7.70 -23.94 0.39
N SER A 80 6.65 -23.18 0.70
CA SER A 80 6.32 -22.79 2.07
C SER A 80 5.15 -23.63 2.61
N ASP A 81 5.45 -24.48 3.59
CA ASP A 81 4.45 -25.20 4.38
C ASP A 81 3.91 -24.35 5.56
N LEU A 82 4.18 -23.04 5.57
CA LEU A 82 3.74 -22.16 6.65
C LEU A 82 2.23 -21.88 6.52
N CYS A 83 1.49 -22.31 7.54
CA CYS A 83 0.10 -21.94 7.75
C CYS A 83 -0.05 -21.13 9.04
N VAL A 84 -0.70 -19.98 8.95
CA VAL A 84 -0.85 -19.04 10.05
C VAL A 84 -2.33 -18.81 10.37
N PRO A 85 -2.74 -19.08 11.62
CA PRO A 85 -4.08 -18.78 12.07
C PRO A 85 -4.30 -17.29 12.33
N LEU A 86 -5.39 -16.75 11.82
CA LEU A 86 -5.90 -15.42 12.14
C LEU A 86 -7.19 -15.54 12.95
N GLN A 87 -7.11 -15.18 14.23
CA GLN A 87 -8.25 -15.16 15.14
C GLN A 87 -9.22 -14.02 14.79
N PHE A 88 -10.51 -14.34 14.73
CA PHE A 88 -11.56 -13.33 14.57
C PHE A 88 -11.70 -12.46 15.82
N GLY A 89 -11.95 -11.16 15.63
CA GLY A 89 -12.02 -10.18 16.71
C GLY A 89 -10.66 -9.60 17.11
N GLU A 90 -9.56 -10.25 16.74
CA GLU A 90 -8.20 -9.79 17.04
C GLU A 90 -7.44 -9.35 15.79
N SER A 91 -7.28 -10.27 14.85
CA SER A 91 -6.46 -10.10 13.64
C SER A 91 -7.29 -10.11 12.36
N ALA A 92 -8.44 -10.77 12.39
CA ALA A 92 -9.43 -10.77 11.33
C ALA A 92 -10.81 -10.34 11.85
N PHE A 93 -11.66 -9.82 10.97
CA PHE A 93 -12.96 -9.24 11.31
C PHE A 93 -13.93 -9.49 10.15
N ASN A 94 -15.14 -9.96 10.44
CA ASN A 94 -16.21 -9.97 9.45
C ASN A 94 -16.90 -8.59 9.45
N ILE A 95 -16.92 -7.93 8.30
CA ILE A 95 -17.57 -6.63 8.10
C ILE A 95 -18.41 -6.76 6.84
N ASP A 96 -19.74 -6.67 7.01
CA ASP A 96 -20.72 -6.76 5.92
C ASP A 96 -20.55 -8.02 5.03
N GLY A 97 -20.24 -9.17 5.66
CA GLY A 97 -20.07 -10.44 4.96
C GLY A 97 -18.69 -10.62 4.30
N VAL A 98 -17.79 -9.64 4.43
CA VAL A 98 -16.40 -9.74 3.94
C VAL A 98 -15.46 -9.92 5.12
N THR A 99 -14.60 -10.93 5.05
CA THR A 99 -13.53 -11.11 6.04
C THR A 99 -12.39 -10.14 5.73
N TYR A 100 -12.15 -9.20 6.63
CA TYR A 100 -11.00 -8.31 6.61
C TYR A 100 -9.94 -8.79 7.59
N ALA A 101 -8.67 -8.54 7.28
CA ALA A 101 -7.57 -8.81 8.18
C ALA A 101 -6.67 -7.59 8.35
N LYS A 102 -6.08 -7.44 9.54
CA LYS A 102 -5.00 -6.48 9.77
C LYS A 102 -3.84 -6.87 8.86
N ILE A 103 -3.44 -5.96 7.99
CA ILE A 103 -2.40 -6.24 7.00
C ILE A 103 -1.10 -6.75 7.64
N LYS A 104 -0.71 -6.17 8.79
CA LYS A 104 0.50 -6.55 9.52
C LYS A 104 0.50 -8.02 9.96
N SER A 105 -0.66 -8.54 10.36
CA SER A 105 -0.84 -9.94 10.74
C SER A 105 -0.58 -10.91 9.58
N ILE A 106 -0.67 -10.44 8.33
CA ILE A 106 -0.30 -11.21 7.14
C ILE A 106 1.16 -10.94 6.79
N THR A 107 1.54 -9.68 6.64
CA THR A 107 2.85 -9.31 6.08
C THR A 107 4.01 -9.78 6.95
N GLU A 108 3.92 -9.62 8.27
CA GLU A 108 5.00 -10.01 9.19
C GLU A 108 5.26 -11.51 9.20
N GLN A 109 4.23 -12.32 8.96
CA GLN A 109 4.27 -13.77 9.06
C GLN A 109 4.89 -14.43 7.82
N PHE A 110 4.64 -13.84 6.65
CA PHE A 110 5.12 -14.36 5.36
C PHE A 110 6.31 -13.55 4.81
N GLY A 111 6.87 -12.63 5.60
CA GLY A 111 8.05 -11.85 5.24
C GLY A 111 7.80 -10.73 4.23
N PHE A 112 6.56 -10.45 3.86
CA PHE A 112 6.23 -9.29 3.03
C PHE A 112 6.56 -8.00 3.77
N GLU A 113 7.10 -7.00 3.07
CA GLU A 113 7.37 -5.70 3.66
C GLU A 113 6.36 -4.66 3.18
N ILE A 114 5.82 -3.87 4.13
CA ILE A 114 5.01 -2.68 3.81
C ILE A 114 5.98 -1.55 3.49
N TYR A 115 6.15 -1.26 2.20
CA TYR A 115 7.13 -0.27 1.71
C TYR A 115 6.62 1.17 1.83
N LYS A 116 5.31 1.39 1.61
CA LYS A 116 4.63 2.67 1.83
C LYS A 116 3.28 2.46 2.51
N VAL A 117 2.93 3.36 3.42
CA VAL A 117 1.64 3.36 4.10
C VAL A 117 1.18 4.79 4.43
N SER A 118 -0.02 5.13 3.98
CA SER A 118 -0.79 6.32 4.35
C SER A 118 -2.29 6.03 4.25
N GLU A 119 -3.14 7.01 4.53
CA GLU A 119 -4.59 6.92 4.35
C GLU A 119 -5.02 6.63 2.90
N THR A 120 -4.16 6.93 1.92
CA THR A 120 -4.50 6.84 0.49
C THR A 120 -3.49 6.03 -0.32
N GLU A 121 -2.45 5.52 0.31
CA GLU A 121 -1.39 4.77 -0.37
C GLU A 121 -0.96 3.57 0.47
N LEU A 122 -0.90 2.41 -0.17
CA LEU A 122 -0.39 1.18 0.40
C LEU A 122 0.46 0.45 -0.64
N GLU A 123 1.70 0.16 -0.30
CA GLU A 123 2.62 -0.61 -1.14
C GLU A 123 3.18 -1.78 -0.33
N VAL A 124 2.97 -2.99 -0.83
CA VAL A 124 3.49 -4.23 -0.25
C VAL A 124 4.49 -4.82 -1.23
N VAL A 125 5.62 -5.29 -0.73
CA VAL A 125 6.70 -5.84 -1.55
C VAL A 125 7.01 -7.26 -1.09
N ARG A 126 7.14 -8.18 -2.05
CA ARG A 126 7.50 -9.57 -1.78
C ARG A 126 8.97 -9.72 -1.40
N PRO A 127 9.32 -10.70 -0.56
CA PRO A 127 10.70 -10.91 -0.12
C PRO A 127 11.70 -10.99 -1.28
N GLU A 128 11.31 -11.63 -2.39
CA GLU A 128 12.18 -11.84 -3.56
C GLU A 128 12.47 -10.55 -4.33
N GLN A 129 11.64 -9.51 -4.15
CA GLN A 129 11.81 -8.20 -4.78
C GLN A 129 12.59 -7.22 -3.88
N LEU A 130 12.83 -7.58 -2.62
CA LEU A 130 13.58 -6.72 -1.71
C LEU A 130 15.07 -6.75 -2.04
N ALA A 131 15.69 -5.58 -2.04
CA ALA A 131 17.13 -5.49 -2.09
C ALA A 131 17.75 -6.23 -0.88
N PRO A 132 18.85 -6.99 -1.06
CA PRO A 132 19.47 -7.75 0.02
C PRO A 132 19.82 -6.88 1.22
N LYS A 133 19.69 -7.46 2.42
CA LYS A 133 20.08 -6.78 3.66
C LYS A 133 21.59 -6.91 3.84
N PHE A 134 22.32 -5.82 3.57
CA PHE A 134 23.74 -5.73 3.89
C PHE A 134 24.11 -4.39 4.51
N THR A 135 25.25 -4.42 5.22
CA THR A 135 25.92 -3.28 5.83
C THR A 135 27.34 -3.26 5.33
N LEU A 136 27.80 -2.13 4.80
CA LEU A 136 29.18 -1.92 4.38
C LEU A 136 29.72 -0.64 5.04
N PRO A 137 31.01 -0.57 5.38
CA PRO A 137 31.63 0.68 5.77
C PRO A 137 31.65 1.65 4.58
N ASP A 138 31.49 2.94 4.83
CA ASP A 138 31.85 3.98 3.88
C ASP A 138 33.37 4.28 3.90
N LEU A 139 33.78 5.33 3.18
CA LEU A 139 35.20 5.71 3.07
C LEU A 139 35.82 6.14 4.41
N ASP A 140 35.00 6.57 5.37
CA ASP A 140 35.44 6.95 6.72
C ASP A 140 35.34 5.77 7.71
N GLY A 141 35.00 4.57 7.23
CA GLY A 141 34.79 3.39 8.05
C GLY A 141 33.43 3.36 8.77
N THR A 142 32.54 4.33 8.51
CA THR A 142 31.23 4.39 9.17
C THR A 142 30.31 3.33 8.58
N PRO A 143 29.69 2.46 9.40
CA PRO A 143 28.73 1.48 8.89
C PRO A 143 27.53 2.16 8.22
N ARG A 144 27.25 1.77 6.97
CA ARG A 144 26.05 2.18 6.20
C ARG A 144 25.23 0.96 5.85
N ARG A 145 23.92 1.00 6.10
CA ARG A 145 23.01 -0.08 5.71
C ARG A 145 22.33 0.30 4.41
N LEU A 146 22.16 -0.65 3.49
CA LEU A 146 21.40 -0.37 2.25
C LEU A 146 19.97 0.12 2.55
N GLN A 147 19.39 -0.36 3.66
CA GLN A 147 18.05 0.01 4.11
C GLN A 147 17.90 1.50 4.46
N ASP A 148 18.99 2.20 4.82
CA ASP A 148 18.96 3.62 5.16
C ASP A 148 18.64 4.51 3.93
N PHE A 149 18.70 3.92 2.72
CA PHE A 149 18.40 4.57 1.44
C PHE A 149 17.00 4.25 0.90
N ARG A 150 16.14 3.58 1.67
CA ARG A 150 14.75 3.32 1.27
C ARG A 150 13.99 4.62 0.99
N GLY A 151 13.07 4.56 0.03
CA GLY A 151 12.30 5.72 -0.43
C GLY A 151 13.09 6.73 -1.27
N LYS A 152 14.40 6.51 -1.49
CA LYS A 152 15.26 7.34 -2.34
C LYS A 152 15.59 6.60 -3.65
N LYS A 153 15.79 7.36 -4.73
CA LYS A 153 16.38 6.81 -5.96
C LYS A 153 17.85 6.48 -5.66
N THR A 154 18.17 5.20 -5.59
CA THR A 154 19.49 4.71 -5.19
C THR A 154 20.11 3.91 -6.32
N LEU A 155 21.31 4.29 -6.74
CA LEU A 155 22.13 3.53 -7.69
C LEU A 155 23.17 2.75 -6.89
N LEU A 156 23.14 1.41 -6.97
CA LEU A 156 24.20 0.57 -6.44
C LEU A 156 25.26 0.39 -7.52
N TYR A 157 26.48 0.87 -7.25
CA TYR A 157 27.61 0.77 -8.15
C TYR A 157 28.69 -0.11 -7.50
N ILE A 158 29.05 -1.20 -8.18
CA ILE A 158 30.11 -2.12 -7.75
C ILE A 158 31.29 -1.88 -8.69
N TRP A 159 32.47 -1.62 -8.13
CA TRP A 159 33.67 -1.33 -8.89
C TRP A 159 34.88 -2.08 -8.34
N GLY A 160 35.91 -2.26 -9.18
CA GLY A 160 37.21 -2.81 -8.83
C GLY A 160 38.28 -2.09 -9.66
N SER A 161 39.45 -1.84 -9.05
CA SER A 161 40.52 -1.00 -9.62
C SER A 161 41.70 -1.81 -10.14
N TRP A 162 41.47 -3.02 -10.65
CA TRP A 162 42.52 -3.86 -11.23
C TRP A 162 43.34 -3.12 -12.29
#